data_AF-A0A1H8WI38-F1
#
_entry.id   AF-A0A1H8WI38-F1
#
_cell.length_a   1.000
_cell.length_b   1.000
_cell.length_c   1.000
_cell.angle_alpha   90.00
_cell.angle_beta   90.00
_cell.angle_gamma   90.00
#
_symmetry.space_group_name_H-M   'P 1'
#
loop_
_entity.id
_entity.type
_entity.pdbx_description
1 polymer ?
#
loop_
_entity_poly.entity_id
_entity_poly.type
_entity_poly.pdbx_seq_one_letter_code
_entity_poly.pdbx_strand_id
1 'polypeptide(L)'
;MALKNGRLTPMEREFAKQMARTGDKLYAATKAGYAQPAVRSSQTLQRPEVQEEIRRQAQHRLRTEGAQIGVDVLIELAQDKKQKGSTRGMAAKSLVQLSGIAGANALSEADLAEMPAEKIRGLLAEAERLLSERMAAARVIEHEPAAIEVEAGDVFD
;
A
#
# COMPACT_ATOMS: atom_id res chain seq x y z
N MET A 1 0.78 32.22 -4.72
CA MET A 1 1.69 31.97 -5.86
C MET A 1 2.14 30.51 -5.81
N ALA A 2 2.04 29.78 -6.92
CA ALA A 2 2.60 28.43 -7.04
C ALA A 2 4.13 28.52 -7.17
N LEU A 3 4.87 27.65 -6.49
CA LEU A 3 6.33 27.58 -6.61
C LEU A 3 6.70 26.86 -7.91
N LYS A 4 7.61 27.45 -8.69
CA LYS A 4 8.01 27.08 -10.06
C LYS A 4 8.66 25.69 -10.24
N ASN A 5 8.71 24.83 -9.23
CA ASN A 5 9.54 23.60 -9.24
C ASN A 5 8.75 22.30 -9.02
N GLY A 6 7.48 22.22 -9.43
CA GLY A 6 6.66 21.00 -9.23
C GLY A 6 6.40 20.65 -7.76
N ARG A 7 6.76 21.53 -6.82
CA ARG A 7 6.53 21.35 -5.38
C ARG A 7 5.16 21.90 -5.00
N LEU A 8 4.39 21.08 -4.28
CA LEU A 8 3.08 21.46 -3.75
C LEU A 8 3.21 22.57 -2.71
N THR A 9 2.40 23.60 -2.86
CA THR A 9 2.26 24.63 -1.84
C THR A 9 1.56 24.08 -0.58
N PRO A 10 1.70 24.71 0.60
CA PRO A 10 0.95 24.32 1.79
C PRO A 10 -0.57 24.30 1.57
N MET A 11 -1.11 25.28 0.82
CA MET A 11 -2.53 25.32 0.46
C MET A 11 -2.94 24.14 -0.43
N GLU A 12 -2.11 23.76 -1.39
CA GLU A 12 -2.39 22.61 -2.27
C GLU A 12 -2.33 21.27 -1.53
N ARG A 13 -1.44 21.16 -0.54
CA ARG A 13 -1.42 20.00 0.35
C ARG A 13 -2.68 19.89 1.20
N GLU A 14 -3.15 21.00 1.77
CA GLU A 14 -4.41 21.01 2.53
C GLU A 14 -5.60 20.72 1.61
N PHE A 15 -5.63 21.31 0.40
CA PHE A 15 -6.63 20.99 -0.61
C PHE A 15 -6.65 19.49 -0.93
N ALA A 16 -5.49 18.89 -1.21
CA ALA A 16 -5.37 17.48 -1.54
C ALA A 16 -5.82 16.57 -0.38
N LYS A 17 -5.46 16.92 0.86
CA LYS A 17 -5.90 16.22 2.07
C LYS A 17 -7.42 16.23 2.22
N GLN A 18 -8.06 17.37 2.04
CA GLN A 18 -9.52 17.50 2.14
C GLN A 18 -10.23 16.79 0.98
N MET A 19 -9.68 16.90 -0.23
CA MET A 19 -10.18 16.16 -1.40
C MET A 19 -10.14 14.65 -1.19
N ALA A 20 -9.04 14.11 -0.66
CA ALA A 20 -8.92 12.70 -0.32
C ALA A 20 -9.87 12.25 0.80
N ARG A 21 -10.43 13.21 1.55
CA ARG A 21 -11.40 12.94 2.61
C ARG A 21 -12.84 12.92 2.13
N THR A 22 -13.23 13.92 1.35
CA THR A 22 -14.65 14.18 1.05
C THR A 22 -15.02 14.02 -0.41
N GLY A 23 -14.04 14.08 -1.33
CA GLY A 23 -14.30 14.18 -2.77
C GLY A 23 -14.94 15.50 -3.22
N ASP A 24 -15.22 16.43 -2.30
CA ASP A 24 -15.86 17.71 -2.60
C ASP A 24 -14.82 18.80 -2.83
N LYS A 25 -14.73 19.22 -4.10
CA LYS A 25 -13.78 20.23 -4.59
C LYS A 25 -14.02 21.63 -4.04
N LEU A 26 -15.28 22.02 -3.83
CA LEU A 26 -15.61 23.35 -3.32
C LEU A 26 -15.28 23.43 -1.83
N TYR A 27 -15.66 22.39 -1.09
CA TYR A 27 -15.33 22.26 0.33
C TYR A 27 -13.82 22.24 0.54
N ALA A 28 -13.09 21.42 -0.21
CA ALA A 28 -11.64 21.31 -0.11
C ALA A 28 -10.95 22.66 -0.40
N ALA A 29 -11.40 23.39 -1.43
CA ALA A 29 -10.82 24.69 -1.74
C ALA A 29 -11.11 25.76 -0.69
N THR A 30 -12.31 25.70 -0.09
CA THR A 30 -12.68 26.58 1.02
C THR A 30 -11.82 26.32 2.24
N LYS A 31 -11.61 25.04 2.60
CA LYS A 31 -10.76 24.65 3.73
C LYS A 31 -9.28 24.92 3.52
N ALA A 32 -8.81 24.84 2.27
CA ALA A 32 -7.46 25.22 1.89
C ALA A 32 -7.20 26.74 1.93
N GLY A 33 -8.25 27.56 2.11
CA GLY A 33 -8.13 29.02 2.21
C GLY A 33 -7.98 29.73 0.87
N TYR A 34 -8.47 29.16 -0.23
CA TYR A 34 -8.48 29.87 -1.51
C TYR A 34 -9.45 31.05 -1.48
N ALA A 35 -9.01 32.21 -1.97
CA ALA A 35 -9.85 33.42 -2.06
C ALA A 35 -11.08 33.26 -2.97
N GLN A 36 -10.98 32.41 -4.01
CA GLN A 36 -12.08 32.11 -4.94
C GLN A 36 -12.24 30.58 -5.09
N PRO A 37 -12.85 29.89 -4.12
CA PRO A 37 -12.88 28.42 -4.08
C PRO A 37 -13.49 27.76 -5.33
N ALA A 38 -14.56 28.32 -5.89
CA ALA A 38 -15.24 27.76 -7.06
C ALA A 38 -14.34 27.68 -8.30
N VAL A 39 -13.56 28.73 -8.56
CA VAL A 39 -12.64 28.80 -9.71
C VAL A 39 -11.34 28.06 -9.40
N ARG A 40 -10.78 28.30 -8.21
CA ARG A 40 -9.47 27.73 -7.81
C ARG A 40 -9.51 26.23 -7.66
N SER A 41 -10.62 25.64 -7.18
CA SER A 41 -10.75 24.18 -7.07
C SER A 41 -10.53 23.48 -8.42
N SER A 42 -11.19 23.95 -9.48
CA SER A 42 -11.06 23.40 -10.83
C SER A 42 -9.64 23.57 -11.39
N GLN A 43 -9.03 24.75 -11.22
CA GLN A 43 -7.65 24.99 -11.66
C GLN A 43 -6.64 24.12 -10.91
N THR A 44 -6.85 23.93 -9.60
CA THR A 44 -5.95 23.15 -8.75
C THR A 44 -6.01 21.66 -9.11
N LEU A 45 -7.21 21.16 -9.47
CA LEU A 45 -7.38 19.77 -9.92
C LEU A 45 -6.74 19.47 -11.27
N GLN A 46 -6.53 20.47 -12.13
CA GLN A 46 -5.84 20.27 -13.41
C GLN A 46 -4.33 20.03 -13.24
N ARG A 47 -3.78 20.27 -12.05
CA ARG A 47 -2.36 20.07 -11.77
C ARG A 47 -2.05 18.59 -11.48
N PRO A 48 -1.16 17.94 -12.24
CA PRO A 48 -0.82 16.53 -12.01
C PRO A 48 -0.29 16.27 -10.59
N GLU A 49 0.56 17.15 -10.06
CA GLU A 49 1.16 16.97 -8.73
C GLU A 49 0.11 16.96 -7.61
N VAL A 50 -0.97 17.74 -7.77
CA VAL A 50 -2.08 17.75 -6.82
C VAL A 50 -2.86 16.44 -6.90
N GLN A 51 -3.11 15.93 -8.10
CA GLN A 51 -3.81 14.66 -8.29
C GLN A 51 -3.02 13.49 -7.68
N GLU A 52 -1.71 13.48 -7.86
CA GLU A 52 -0.83 12.48 -7.24
C GLU A 52 -0.86 12.56 -5.71
N GLU A 53 -0.83 13.76 -5.14
CA GLU A 53 -0.97 13.95 -3.69
C GLU A 53 -2.33 13.45 -3.19
N ILE A 54 -3.42 13.75 -3.89
CA ILE A 54 -4.76 13.25 -3.54
C ILE A 54 -4.75 11.73 -3.50
N ARG A 55 -4.18 11.08 -4.52
CA ARG A 55 -4.05 9.61 -4.57
C ARG A 55 -3.21 9.09 -3.41
N ARG A 56 -2.06 9.71 -3.11
CA ARG A 56 -1.21 9.31 -1.99
C ARG A 56 -1.94 9.41 -0.65
N GLN A 57 -2.66 10.52 -0.42
CA GLN A 57 -3.42 10.75 0.80
C GLN A 57 -4.59 9.76 0.93
N ALA A 58 -5.30 9.48 -0.18
CA ALA A 58 -6.39 8.50 -0.19
C ALA A 58 -5.86 7.09 0.11
N GLN A 59 -4.75 6.67 -0.51
CA GLN A 59 -4.10 5.39 -0.23
C GLN A 59 -3.63 5.27 1.22
N HIS A 60 -3.04 6.34 1.77
CA HIS A 60 -2.63 6.37 3.17
C HIS A 60 -3.85 6.16 4.09
N ARG A 61 -4.94 6.90 3.87
CA ARG A 61 -6.18 6.74 4.65
C ARG A 61 -6.77 5.34 4.55
N LEU A 62 -6.78 4.74 3.36
CA LEU A 62 -7.25 3.37 3.19
C LEU A 62 -6.40 2.37 3.98
N ARG A 63 -5.08 2.57 4.02
CA ARG A 63 -4.15 1.70 4.77
C ARG A 63 -4.21 1.89 6.28
N THR A 64 -4.63 3.05 6.75
CA THR A 64 -4.72 3.35 8.19
C THR A 64 -6.15 3.24 8.70
N GLU A 65 -6.98 4.25 8.41
CA GLU A 65 -8.39 4.32 8.84
C GLU A 65 -9.23 3.20 8.23
N GLY A 66 -9.06 2.97 6.92
CA GLY A 66 -9.82 1.95 6.19
C GLY A 66 -9.52 0.53 6.65
N ALA A 67 -8.25 0.25 7.00
CA ALA A 67 -7.84 -1.03 7.52
C ALA A 67 -8.51 -1.33 8.87
N GLN A 68 -8.53 -0.35 9.78
CA GLN A 68 -9.20 -0.49 11.08
C GLN A 68 -10.70 -0.77 10.91
N ILE A 69 -11.40 0.05 10.11
CA ILE A 69 -12.82 -0.13 9.83
C ILE A 69 -13.10 -1.50 9.21
N GLY A 70 -12.26 -1.94 8.27
CA GLY A 70 -12.39 -3.24 7.63
C GLY A 70 -12.27 -4.39 8.62
N VAL A 71 -11.31 -4.34 9.54
CA VAL A 71 -11.15 -5.34 10.61
C VAL A 71 -12.38 -5.35 11.53
N ASP A 72 -12.87 -4.19 11.94
CA ASP A 72 -14.05 -4.09 12.82
C ASP A 72 -15.30 -4.69 12.17
N VAL A 73 -15.52 -4.42 10.88
CA VAL A 73 -16.63 -5.01 10.11
C VAL A 73 -16.49 -6.52 10.00
N LEU A 74 -15.28 -7.04 9.76
CA LEU A 74 -15.05 -8.49 9.71
C LEU A 74 -15.34 -9.15 11.06
N ILE A 75 -14.97 -8.51 12.17
CA ILE A 75 -15.26 -9.00 13.53
C ILE A 75 -16.78 -9.03 13.76
N GLU A 76 -17.49 -7.95 13.43
CA GLU A 76 -18.94 -7.87 13.56
C GLU A 76 -19.64 -8.98 12.73
N LEU A 77 -19.26 -9.13 11.46
CA LEU A 77 -19.81 -10.15 10.57
C LEU A 77 -19.52 -11.57 11.05
N ALA A 78 -18.34 -11.84 11.59
CA ALA A 78 -17.99 -13.16 12.10
C ALA A 78 -18.81 -13.53 13.36
N GLN A 79 -19.16 -12.54 14.18
CA GLN A 79 -19.90 -12.73 15.44
C GLN A 79 -21.42 -12.69 15.28
N ASP A 80 -21.95 -12.04 14.22
CA ASP A 80 -23.39 -11.91 14.01
C ASP A 80 -24.04 -13.25 13.64
N LYS A 81 -24.66 -13.89 14.64
CA LYS A 81 -25.37 -15.18 14.50
C LYS A 81 -26.55 -15.15 13.52
N LYS A 82 -27.04 -13.96 13.15
CA LYS A 82 -28.13 -13.80 12.16
C LYS A 82 -27.62 -13.83 10.73
N GLN A 83 -26.32 -13.61 10.49
CA GLN A 83 -25.73 -13.73 9.16
C GLN A 83 -25.69 -15.19 8.70
N LYS A 84 -25.71 -15.38 7.38
CA LYS A 84 -25.53 -16.69 6.75
C LYS A 84 -24.20 -17.32 7.22
N GLY A 85 -24.20 -18.63 7.42
CA GLY A 85 -23.02 -19.39 7.84
C GLY A 85 -21.80 -19.15 6.93
N SER A 86 -22.02 -19.08 5.62
CA SER A 86 -20.97 -18.77 4.64
C SER A 86 -20.34 -17.39 4.85
N THR A 87 -21.15 -16.35 5.07
CA THR A 87 -20.66 -14.99 5.35
C THR A 87 -19.81 -14.94 6.61
N ARG A 88 -20.28 -15.56 7.70
CA ARG A 88 -19.53 -15.66 8.96
C ARG A 88 -18.21 -16.40 8.77
N GLY A 89 -18.25 -17.53 8.07
CA GLY A 89 -17.08 -18.35 7.77
C GLY A 89 -16.03 -17.60 6.95
N MET A 90 -16.45 -16.87 5.91
CA MET A 90 -15.55 -16.02 5.12
C MET A 90 -14.93 -14.90 5.95
N ALA A 91 -15.72 -14.23 6.79
CA ALA A 91 -15.21 -13.16 7.65
C ALA A 91 -14.17 -13.69 8.66
N ALA A 92 -14.47 -14.82 9.31
CA ALA A 92 -13.54 -15.50 10.21
C ALA A 92 -12.27 -15.97 9.49
N LYS A 93 -12.40 -16.54 8.28
CA LYS A 93 -11.26 -16.95 7.45
C LYS A 93 -10.34 -15.77 7.13
N SER A 94 -10.92 -14.65 6.69
CA SER A 94 -10.15 -13.44 6.41
C SER A 94 -9.41 -12.91 7.64
N LEU A 95 -10.04 -12.92 8.83
CA LEU A 95 -9.39 -12.53 10.08
C LEU A 95 -8.21 -13.44 10.44
N VAL A 96 -8.34 -14.75 10.25
CA VAL A 96 -7.25 -15.72 10.48
C VAL A 96 -6.11 -15.55 9.48
N GLN A 97 -6.41 -15.21 8.23
CA GLN A 97 -5.40 -14.88 7.23
C GLN A 97 -4.65 -13.58 7.59
N LEU A 98 -5.38 -12.57 8.06
CA LEU A 98 -4.81 -11.27 8.44
C LEU A 98 -3.97 -11.33 9.72
N SER A 99 -4.24 -12.28 10.63
CA SER A 99 -3.48 -12.41 11.88
C SER A 99 -2.07 -12.98 11.70
N GLY A 100 -1.75 -13.49 10.50
CA GLY A 100 -0.47 -14.17 10.23
C GLY A 100 -0.33 -15.53 10.89
N ILE A 101 -1.37 -16.03 11.57
CA ILE A 101 -1.40 -17.38 12.16
C ILE A 101 -1.50 -18.43 11.05
N ALA A 102 -2.28 -18.15 10.00
CA ALA A 102 -2.20 -18.90 8.77
C ALA A 102 -0.97 -18.39 7.98
N GLY A 103 0.00 -19.28 7.73
CA GLY A 103 1.23 -18.94 7.02
C GLY A 103 0.97 -18.13 5.75
N ALA A 104 1.83 -17.13 5.52
CA ALA A 104 1.70 -16.14 4.46
C ALA A 104 1.26 -16.74 3.12
N ASN A 105 0.15 -16.22 2.57
CA ASN A 105 -0.28 -16.37 1.18
C ASN A 105 -0.49 -17.80 0.64
N ALA A 106 -0.63 -18.81 1.49
CA ALA A 106 -1.05 -20.12 1.00
C ALA A 106 -2.56 -20.09 0.69
N LEU A 107 -2.91 -19.95 -0.59
CA LEU A 107 -4.22 -20.39 -1.06
C LEU A 107 -4.38 -21.85 -0.61
N SER A 108 -5.47 -22.17 0.09
CA SER A 108 -5.72 -23.57 0.43
C SER A 108 -6.03 -24.35 -0.85
N GLU A 109 -5.83 -25.66 -0.87
CA GLU A 109 -6.23 -26.49 -2.01
C GLU A 109 -7.71 -26.32 -2.35
N ALA A 110 -8.56 -26.09 -1.36
CA ALA A 110 -9.98 -25.79 -1.55
C ALA A 110 -10.19 -24.46 -2.30
N ASP A 111 -9.41 -23.42 -1.99
CA ASP A 111 -9.47 -22.15 -2.71
C ASP A 111 -9.03 -22.32 -4.17
N LEU A 112 -8.01 -23.15 -4.43
CA LEU A 112 -7.53 -23.43 -5.78
C LEU A 112 -8.53 -24.25 -6.60
N ALA A 113 -9.22 -25.20 -5.96
CA ALA A 113 -10.21 -26.05 -6.62
C ALA A 113 -11.45 -25.29 -7.12
N GLU A 114 -11.78 -24.16 -6.50
CA GLU A 114 -12.91 -23.30 -6.89
C GLU A 114 -12.54 -22.27 -7.97
N MET A 115 -11.25 -22.17 -8.35
CA MET A 115 -10.78 -21.19 -9.31
C MET A 115 -10.74 -21.74 -10.75
N PRO A 116 -11.10 -20.92 -11.76
CA PRO A 116 -10.89 -21.28 -13.15
C PRO A 116 -9.40 -21.53 -13.44
N ALA A 117 -9.10 -22.56 -14.22
CA ALA A 117 -7.72 -22.99 -14.52
C ALA A 117 -6.83 -21.84 -15.04
N GLU A 118 -7.36 -20.93 -15.86
CA GLU A 118 -6.60 -19.78 -16.37
C GLU A 118 -6.17 -18.81 -15.27
N LYS A 119 -6.98 -18.65 -14.22
CA LYS A 119 -6.64 -17.79 -13.09
C LYS A 119 -5.53 -18.41 -12.24
N ILE A 120 -5.51 -19.73 -12.11
CA ILE A 120 -4.44 -20.48 -11.43
C ILE A 120 -3.12 -20.31 -12.19
N ARG A 121 -3.14 -20.40 -13.53
CA ARG A 121 -1.93 -20.17 -14.36
C ARG A 121 -1.40 -18.75 -14.21
N GLY A 122 -2.27 -17.75 -14.17
CA GLY A 122 -1.88 -16.36 -13.93
C GLY A 122 -1.21 -16.16 -12.57
N LEU A 123 -1.74 -16.77 -11.52
CA LEU A 123 -1.15 -16.73 -10.17
C LEU A 123 0.22 -17.42 -10.13
N LEU A 124 0.39 -18.55 -10.83
CA LEU A 124 1.67 -19.24 -10.94
C LEU A 124 2.73 -18.35 -11.60
N ALA A 125 2.41 -17.73 -12.74
CA ALA A 125 3.33 -16.84 -13.44
C ALA A 125 3.75 -15.62 -12.59
N GLU A 126 2.82 -15.07 -11.80
CA GLU A 126 3.13 -13.97 -10.88
C GLU A 126 4.03 -14.43 -9.72
N ALA A 127 3.76 -15.60 -9.16
CA ALA A 127 4.58 -16.19 -8.10
C ALA A 127 6.01 -16.49 -8.58
N GLU A 128 6.17 -17.04 -9.79
CA GLU A 128 7.47 -17.28 -10.42
C GLU A 128 8.25 -15.97 -10.63
N ARG A 129 7.58 -14.91 -11.12
CA ARG A 129 8.19 -13.58 -11.26
C ARG A 129 8.70 -13.05 -9.92
N LEU A 130 7.85 -13.05 -8.89
CA LEU A 130 8.22 -12.57 -7.56
C LEU A 130 9.36 -13.39 -6.93
N LEU A 131 9.37 -14.71 -7.14
CA LEU A 131 10.47 -15.59 -6.72
C LEU A 131 11.76 -15.21 -7.43
N SER A 132 11.72 -15.01 -8.75
CA SER A 132 12.89 -14.60 -9.54
C SER A 132 13.46 -13.25 -9.08
N GLU A 133 12.61 -12.27 -8.78
CA GLU A 133 13.01 -10.95 -8.29
C GLU A 133 13.69 -11.05 -6.92
N ARG A 134 13.13 -11.86 -6.02
CA ARG A 134 13.72 -12.12 -4.69
C ARG A 134 15.03 -12.87 -4.79
N MET A 135 15.13 -13.86 -5.67
CA MET A 135 16.37 -14.61 -5.90
C MET A 135 17.46 -13.74 -6.52
N ALA A 136 17.10 -12.80 -7.41
CA ALA A 136 18.03 -11.82 -7.96
C ALA A 136 18.54 -10.86 -6.87
N ALA A 137 17.64 -10.36 -6.02
CA ALA A 137 18.02 -9.49 -4.89
C ALA A 137 18.91 -10.21 -3.86
N ALA A 138 18.69 -11.50 -3.61
CA ALA A 138 19.48 -12.30 -2.68
C ALA A 138 20.90 -12.63 -3.17
N ARG A 139 21.16 -12.59 -4.49
CA ARG A 139 22.49 -12.86 -5.05
C ARG A 139 23.48 -11.68 -4.95
N VAL A 140 23.02 -10.48 -4.59
CA VAL A 140 23.84 -9.24 -4.52
C VAL A 140 24.44 -9.04 -3.12
N ILE A 141 24.83 -10.10 -2.42
CA ILE A 141 25.68 -9.95 -1.24
C ILE A 141 27.13 -9.89 -1.74
N GLU A 142 27.59 -8.67 -2.04
CA GLU A 142 29.00 -8.39 -2.34
C GLU A 142 29.86 -8.74 -1.11
N HIS A 143 30.73 -9.73 -1.25
CA HIS A 143 31.75 -10.03 -0.25
C HIS A 143 32.96 -9.14 -0.55
N GLU A 144 33.18 -8.08 0.25
CA GLU A 144 34.47 -7.39 0.26
C GLU A 144 35.54 -8.36 0.80
N PRO A 145 36.61 -8.68 0.04
CA PRO A 145 37.72 -9.42 0.59
C PRO A 145 38.46 -8.52 1.58
N ALA A 146 38.45 -8.90 2.86
CA ALA A 146 39.24 -8.25 3.88
C ALA A 146 40.72 -8.26 3.44
N ALA A 147 41.30 -7.07 3.26
CA ALA A 147 42.73 -6.93 3.05
C ALA A 147 43.45 -7.44 4.31
N ILE A 148 44.08 -8.61 4.19
CA ILE A 148 45.02 -9.09 5.19
C ILE A 148 46.28 -8.24 5.03
N GLU A 149 46.47 -7.27 5.91
CA GLU A 149 47.76 -6.61 6.07
C GLU A 149 48.75 -7.66 6.58
N VAL A 150 49.63 -8.13 5.70
CA VAL A 150 50.78 -8.92 6.09
C VAL A 150 51.80 -7.94 6.63
N GLU A 151 51.92 -7.85 7.96
CA GLU A 151 53.07 -7.20 8.60
C GLU A 151 54.35 -7.92 8.16
N ALA A 152 55.08 -7.29 7.25
CA ALA A 152 56.47 -7.61 6.99
C ALA A 152 57.31 -6.95 8.09
N GLY A 153 57.74 -7.73 9.09
CA GLY A 153 58.62 -7.22 10.13
C GLY A 153 59.05 -8.25 11.16
N ASP A 154 60.26 -8.78 10.95
CA ASP A 154 61.21 -9.22 11.99
C ASP A 154 60.99 -10.58 12.68
N VAL A 155 61.48 -11.65 12.02
CA VAL A 155 62.12 -12.76 12.73
C VAL A 155 63.35 -13.19 11.90
N PHE A 156 64.52 -13.14 12.52
CA PHE A 156 65.87 -13.54 12.06
C PHE A 156 66.72 -12.46 11.34
N ASP A 157 67.45 -11.65 12.13
CA ASP A 157 68.91 -11.79 12.35
C ASP A 157 69.37 -11.02 13.61
#